data_AF-A0A3D3BHA0-F1
#
_entry.id   AF-A0A3D3BHA0-F1
#
_cell.length_a   1.000
_cell.length_b   1.000
_cell.length_c   1.000
_cell.angle_alpha   90.00
_cell.angle_beta   90.00
_cell.angle_gamma   90.00
#
_symmetry.space_group_name_H-M   'P 1'
#
loop_
_entity.id
_entity.type
_entity.pdbx_description
1 polymer ?
#
loop_
_entity_poly.entity_id
_entity_poly.type
_entity_poly.pdbx_seq_one_letter_code
_entity_poly.pdbx_strand_id
1 'polypeptide(L)'
;AGTDYVYPQTTNKILKAYLMSKGVKEEDIMINYTPFGHSDWQTIVSDIKKFGSAGKKTAVVSTINGDANVPFYKELGNQGIKAEDIPVVAFSVGEEELAGLDTAPLVGHLAAWNYFQSVDAEVNAEFIEQWHAFTNNDKRVTNDPMEAAYIGFNAWVKAVEAAGTTDTDAVLDSIIGVAVPNLSGGYSTVMPNHHITKPVLIGEIQADGQFEIVQETPAVVGDEWSDYLPDSKDLISDWRKPMECGNFNVAAGKCGGKGS
;
A
#
# COMPACT_ATOMS: atom_id res chain seq x y z
N ALA A 1 13.31 6.51 -0.76
CA ALA A 1 13.37 7.41 0.41
C ALA A 1 12.20 7.06 1.32
N GLY A 2 12.29 7.23 2.64
CA GLY A 2 11.20 6.89 3.55
C GLY A 2 11.17 7.70 4.83
N THR A 3 10.04 7.66 5.54
CA THR A 3 9.91 8.29 6.87
C THR A 3 10.46 7.36 7.95
N ASP A 4 11.23 7.86 8.90
CA ASP A 4 11.96 7.05 9.89
C ASP A 4 11.06 6.51 11.01
N TYR A 5 10.28 5.48 10.70
CA TYR A 5 9.52 4.70 11.66
C TYR A 5 9.33 3.25 11.19
N VAL A 6 8.60 2.44 11.98
CA VAL A 6 8.54 0.98 11.78
C VAL A 6 8.12 0.56 10.37
N TYR A 7 7.13 1.20 9.75
CA TYR A 7 6.63 0.77 8.43
C TYR A 7 7.68 0.94 7.31
N PRO A 8 8.31 2.11 7.08
CA PRO A 8 9.33 2.25 6.05
C PRO A 8 10.59 1.45 6.37
N GLN A 9 10.97 1.31 7.64
CA GLN A 9 12.10 0.48 8.04
C GLN A 9 11.89 -0.99 7.68
N THR A 10 10.74 -1.56 8.05
CA THR A 10 10.40 -2.95 7.73
C THR A 10 10.23 -3.15 6.21
N THR A 11 9.51 -2.25 5.54
CA THR A 11 9.29 -2.31 4.08
C THR A 11 10.61 -2.26 3.31
N ASN A 12 11.49 -1.30 3.63
CA ASN A 12 12.78 -1.17 2.95
C ASN A 12 13.73 -2.34 3.27
N LYS A 13 13.65 -2.94 4.48
CA LYS A 13 14.37 -4.17 4.82
C LYS A 13 13.92 -5.34 3.93
N ILE A 14 12.61 -5.50 3.75
CA ILE A 14 12.03 -6.52 2.85
C ILE A 14 12.43 -6.25 1.40
N LEU A 15 12.27 -5.02 0.92
CA LEU A 15 12.63 -4.63 -0.45
C LEU A 15 14.11 -4.85 -0.75
N LYS A 16 15.00 -4.49 0.18
CA LYS A 16 16.44 -4.74 0.02
C LYS A 16 16.72 -6.23 -0.12
N ALA A 17 16.15 -7.06 0.77
CA ALA A 17 16.31 -8.52 0.69
C ALA A 17 15.74 -9.09 -0.62
N TYR A 18 14.56 -8.62 -1.04
CA TYR A 18 13.93 -8.97 -2.32
C TYR A 18 14.85 -8.64 -3.50
N LEU A 19 15.31 -7.39 -3.61
CA LEU A 19 16.17 -6.94 -4.71
C LEU A 19 17.49 -7.71 -4.76
N MET A 20 18.11 -7.96 -3.60
CA MET A 20 19.32 -8.78 -3.53
C MET A 20 19.07 -10.22 -3.98
N SER A 21 17.90 -10.81 -3.64
CA SER A 21 17.51 -12.13 -4.13
C SER A 21 17.30 -12.19 -5.66
N LYS A 22 16.99 -11.03 -6.28
CA LYS A 22 16.88 -10.86 -7.74
C LYS A 22 18.21 -10.50 -8.41
N GLY A 23 19.32 -10.46 -7.67
CA GLY A 23 20.66 -10.20 -8.19
C GLY A 23 21.06 -8.72 -8.25
N VAL A 24 20.26 -7.81 -7.68
CA VAL A 24 20.68 -6.41 -7.51
C VAL A 24 21.77 -6.36 -6.44
N LYS A 25 22.90 -5.74 -6.76
CA LYS A 25 24.01 -5.62 -5.82
C LYS A 25 23.67 -4.62 -4.72
N GLU A 26 24.21 -4.82 -3.53
CA GLU A 26 24.00 -3.91 -2.39
C GLU A 26 24.50 -2.48 -2.70
N GLU A 27 25.59 -2.34 -3.44
CA GLU A 27 26.11 -1.04 -3.91
C GLU A 27 25.16 -0.30 -4.88
N ASP A 28 24.19 -1.01 -5.46
CA ASP A 28 23.16 -0.50 -6.35
C ASP A 28 21.83 -0.24 -5.62
N ILE A 29 21.83 -0.21 -4.28
CA ILE A 29 20.66 0.08 -3.45
C ILE A 29 20.97 1.26 -2.53
N MET A 30 20.27 2.38 -2.73
CA MET A 30 20.34 3.56 -1.87
C MET A 30 19.08 3.68 -1.01
N ILE A 31 19.24 3.74 0.32
CA ILE A 31 18.14 3.88 1.28
C ILE A 31 18.42 5.10 2.16
N ASN A 32 17.47 6.05 2.16
CA ASN A 32 17.53 7.27 2.96
C ASN A 32 16.25 7.40 3.78
N TYR A 33 16.40 7.86 5.03
CA TYR A 33 15.30 8.11 5.96
C TYR A 33 15.28 9.55 6.44
N THR A 34 14.08 10.07 6.65
CA THR A 34 13.84 11.41 7.22
C THR A 34 12.82 11.34 8.35
N PRO A 35 12.86 12.23 9.36
CA PRO A 35 11.81 12.28 10.37
C PRO A 35 10.46 12.70 9.75
N PHE A 36 9.37 12.51 10.50
CA PHE A 36 8.06 13.09 10.17
C PHE A 36 8.16 14.62 10.03
N GLY A 37 7.32 15.21 9.17
CA GLY A 37 7.31 16.65 8.91
C GLY A 37 8.55 17.19 8.19
N HIS A 38 9.43 16.33 7.68
CA HIS A 38 10.61 16.76 6.93
C HIS A 38 10.22 17.44 5.61
N SER A 39 10.83 18.60 5.35
CA SER A 39 10.50 19.46 4.20
C SER A 39 11.70 19.92 3.36
N ASP A 40 12.93 19.68 3.80
CA ASP A 40 14.18 20.10 3.13
C ASP A 40 14.75 18.96 2.26
N TRP A 41 14.10 18.72 1.11
CA TRP A 41 14.39 17.57 0.23
C TRP A 41 15.51 17.80 -0.78
N GLN A 42 16.05 19.02 -0.88
CA GLN A 42 16.97 19.42 -1.94
C GLN A 42 18.19 18.49 -2.05
N THR A 43 18.78 18.14 -0.90
CA THR A 43 19.95 17.26 -0.84
C THR A 43 19.59 15.82 -1.26
N ILE A 44 18.50 15.27 -0.71
CA ILE A 44 18.08 13.89 -1.00
C ILE A 44 17.70 13.73 -2.47
N VAL A 45 16.99 14.70 -3.05
CA VAL A 45 16.63 14.67 -4.48
C VAL A 45 17.87 14.85 -5.36
N SER A 46 18.85 15.66 -4.94
CA SER A 46 20.14 15.76 -5.64
C SER A 46 20.89 14.42 -5.63
N ASP A 47 20.87 13.70 -4.52
CA ASP A 47 21.48 12.38 -4.39
C ASP A 47 20.75 11.35 -5.25
N ILE A 48 19.42 11.36 -5.29
CA ILE A 48 18.60 10.53 -6.21
C ILE A 48 18.99 10.81 -7.66
N LYS A 49 19.07 12.09 -8.05
CA LYS A 49 19.46 12.49 -9.41
C LYS A 49 20.83 11.98 -9.77
N LYS A 50 21.82 12.16 -8.88
CA LYS A 50 23.20 11.70 -9.06
C LYS A 50 23.27 10.18 -9.18
N PHE A 51 22.54 9.46 -8.31
CA PHE A 51 22.48 8.00 -8.32
C PHE A 51 21.85 7.48 -9.62
N GLY A 52 20.69 8.01 -10.03
CA GLY A 52 20.01 7.62 -11.26
C GLY A 52 20.73 8.00 -12.55
N SER A 53 21.60 9.01 -12.50
CA SER A 53 22.43 9.44 -13.64
C SER A 53 23.73 8.63 -13.80
N ALA A 54 24.00 7.64 -12.95
CA ALA A 54 25.26 6.88 -12.95
C ALA A 54 25.36 5.80 -14.06
N GLY A 55 24.44 5.82 -15.04
CA GLY A 55 24.45 4.92 -16.20
C GLY A 55 23.73 3.58 -15.99
N LYS A 56 23.05 3.39 -14.85
CA LYS A 56 22.18 2.24 -14.59
C LYS A 56 20.72 2.70 -14.57
N LYS A 57 19.83 1.89 -15.15
CA LYS A 57 18.38 2.13 -15.03
C LYS A 57 18.01 2.11 -13.56
N THR A 58 17.37 3.17 -13.12
CA THR A 58 17.13 3.44 -11.70
C THR A 58 15.68 3.84 -11.50
N ALA A 59 15.09 3.35 -10.43
CA ALA A 59 13.77 3.77 -9.96
C ALA A 59 13.88 4.08 -8.47
N VAL A 60 12.98 4.93 -7.98
CA VAL A 60 12.83 5.23 -6.56
C VAL A 60 11.60 4.52 -6.04
N VAL A 61 11.75 3.69 -5.01
CA VAL A 61 10.59 3.28 -4.19
C VAL A 61 10.47 4.29 -3.04
N SER A 62 9.32 4.96 -2.98
CA SER A 62 9.01 5.92 -1.94
C SER A 62 8.14 5.27 -0.87
N THR A 63 8.69 5.22 0.34
CA THR A 63 8.02 4.82 1.59
C THR A 63 7.91 6.03 2.54
N ILE A 64 7.79 7.23 1.98
CA ILE A 64 7.60 8.48 2.72
C ILE A 64 6.13 8.56 3.11
N ASN A 65 5.83 8.79 4.39
CA ASN A 65 4.46 8.87 4.88
C ASN A 65 4.12 10.25 5.39
N GLY A 66 2.84 10.60 5.26
CA GLY A 66 2.27 11.83 5.77
C GLY A 66 2.63 13.07 4.96
N ASP A 67 2.69 14.20 5.66
CA ASP A 67 2.92 15.54 5.12
C ASP A 67 4.26 15.69 4.40
N ALA A 68 5.24 14.83 4.70
CA ALA A 68 6.56 14.83 4.09
C ALA A 68 6.55 14.43 2.59
N ASN A 69 5.48 13.81 2.09
CA ASN A 69 5.33 13.50 0.65
C ASN A 69 5.25 14.76 -0.20
N VAL A 70 4.41 15.72 0.20
CA VAL A 70 4.16 16.95 -0.56
C VAL A 70 5.45 17.69 -0.95
N PRO A 71 6.35 18.04 0.00
CA PRO A 71 7.59 18.73 -0.34
C PRO A 71 8.58 17.83 -1.10
N PHE A 72 8.56 16.51 -0.92
CA PHE A 72 9.39 15.59 -1.71
C PHE A 72 9.01 15.62 -3.20
N TYR A 73 7.73 15.42 -3.52
CA TYR A 73 7.25 15.43 -4.90
C TYR A 73 7.40 16.80 -5.57
N LYS A 74 7.15 17.88 -4.82
CA LYS A 74 7.44 19.23 -5.28
C LYS A 74 8.92 19.39 -5.67
N GLU A 75 9.83 18.85 -4.86
CA GLU A 75 11.26 18.97 -5.13
C GLU A 75 11.74 18.10 -6.29
N LEU A 76 11.11 16.93 -6.53
CA LEU A 76 11.33 16.15 -7.76
C LEU A 76 11.04 17.02 -9.01
N GLY A 77 9.89 17.69 -9.02
CA GLY A 77 9.51 18.62 -10.07
C GLY A 77 10.49 19.79 -10.21
N ASN A 78 10.88 20.43 -9.10
CA ASN A 78 11.84 21.54 -9.10
C ASN A 78 13.20 21.16 -9.70
N GLN A 79 13.68 19.94 -9.44
CA GLN A 79 14.95 19.44 -9.98
C GLN A 79 14.83 18.78 -11.36
N GLY A 80 13.62 18.78 -11.93
CA GLY A 80 13.32 18.22 -13.25
C GLY A 80 13.50 16.70 -13.32
N ILE A 81 13.22 15.99 -12.23
CA ILE A 81 13.20 14.52 -12.23
C ILE A 81 11.92 14.07 -12.91
N LYS A 82 12.04 13.52 -14.12
CA LYS A 82 10.90 13.01 -14.88
C LYS A 82 10.71 11.53 -14.63
N ALA A 83 9.47 11.07 -14.66
CA ALA A 83 9.14 9.66 -14.55
C ALA A 83 9.78 8.79 -15.65
N GLU A 84 9.94 9.34 -16.86
CA GLU A 84 10.60 8.67 -17.98
C GLU A 84 12.10 8.41 -17.73
N ASP A 85 12.74 9.22 -16.90
CA ASP A 85 14.17 9.13 -16.59
C ASP A 85 14.41 8.32 -15.31
N ILE A 86 13.72 8.68 -14.22
CA ILE A 86 13.82 8.05 -12.90
C ILE A 86 12.39 7.95 -12.34
N PRO A 87 11.66 6.86 -12.62
CA PRO A 87 10.31 6.69 -12.11
C PRO A 87 10.35 6.56 -10.58
N VAL A 88 9.43 7.26 -9.92
CA VAL A 88 9.15 7.10 -8.50
C VAL A 88 7.89 6.25 -8.37
N VAL A 89 7.95 5.21 -7.56
CA VAL A 89 6.83 4.34 -7.19
C VAL A 89 6.49 4.60 -5.73
N ALA A 90 5.34 5.21 -5.48
CA ALA A 90 4.84 5.53 -4.15
C ALA A 90 4.08 4.37 -3.52
N PHE A 91 4.35 4.05 -2.25
CA PHE A 91 3.55 3.10 -1.46
C PHE A 91 2.67 3.82 -0.42
N SER A 92 2.51 5.14 -0.57
CA SER A 92 2.03 6.01 0.50
C SER A 92 1.57 7.40 0.03
N VAL A 93 1.30 7.54 -1.27
CA VAL A 93 0.64 8.72 -1.86
C VAL A 93 -0.57 8.25 -2.64
N GLY A 94 -1.74 8.79 -2.31
CA GLY A 94 -2.98 8.61 -3.07
C GLY A 94 -3.59 9.94 -3.51
N GLU A 95 -4.81 9.87 -3.99
CA GLU A 95 -5.57 10.99 -4.54
C GLU A 95 -5.74 12.13 -3.52
N GLU A 96 -5.88 11.79 -2.23
CA GLU A 96 -5.99 12.76 -1.13
C GLU A 96 -4.75 13.65 -1.01
N GLU A 97 -3.55 13.08 -1.11
CA GLU A 97 -2.31 13.86 -1.09
C GLU A 97 -2.12 14.66 -2.38
N LEU A 98 -2.52 14.10 -3.53
CA LEU A 98 -2.39 14.76 -4.84
C LEU A 98 -3.36 15.92 -5.03
N ALA A 99 -4.55 15.90 -4.41
CA ALA A 99 -5.54 16.96 -4.51
C ALA A 99 -5.02 18.34 -4.02
N GLY A 100 -3.97 18.35 -3.19
CA GLY A 100 -3.31 19.56 -2.70
C GLY A 100 -2.09 20.02 -3.52
N LEU A 101 -1.75 19.33 -4.61
CA LEU A 101 -0.51 19.53 -5.36
C LEU A 101 -0.75 20.03 -6.79
N ASP A 102 0.24 20.74 -7.33
CA ASP A 102 0.40 20.84 -8.79
C ASP A 102 0.97 19.50 -9.27
N THR A 103 0.12 18.70 -9.93
CA THR A 103 0.45 17.34 -10.37
C THR A 103 1.11 17.31 -11.74
N ALA A 104 1.16 18.43 -12.48
CA ALA A 104 1.77 18.47 -13.81
C ALA A 104 3.24 18.00 -13.84
N PRO A 105 4.10 18.34 -12.85
CA PRO A 105 5.46 17.81 -12.77
C PRO A 105 5.54 16.34 -12.36
N LEU A 106 4.44 15.76 -11.86
CA LEU A 106 4.38 14.41 -11.28
C LEU A 106 3.81 13.38 -12.25
N VAL A 107 3.25 13.83 -13.38
CA VAL A 107 2.67 12.97 -14.41
C VAL A 107 3.66 11.88 -14.81
N GLY A 108 3.17 10.65 -14.89
CA GLY A 108 3.97 9.47 -15.22
C GLY A 108 4.62 8.78 -14.02
N HIS A 109 4.73 9.44 -12.86
CA HIS A 109 5.16 8.73 -11.65
C HIS A 109 4.08 7.73 -11.22
N LEU A 110 4.50 6.70 -10.50
CA LEU A 110 3.66 5.56 -10.20
C LEU A 110 3.28 5.53 -8.72
N ALA A 111 2.14 4.91 -8.42
CA ALA A 111 1.79 4.47 -7.09
C ALA A 111 1.37 2.99 -7.12
N ALA A 112 1.63 2.27 -6.04
CA ALA A 112 1.21 0.90 -5.86
C ALA A 112 0.24 0.83 -4.68
N TRP A 113 -1.01 0.44 -4.96
CA TRP A 113 -2.11 0.38 -3.99
C TRP A 113 -3.01 -0.81 -4.29
N ASN A 114 -4.02 -1.05 -3.46
CA ASN A 114 -5.02 -2.08 -3.71
C ASN A 114 -6.34 -1.51 -4.29
N TYR A 115 -6.44 -0.18 -4.39
CA TYR A 115 -7.56 0.56 -4.92
C TYR A 115 -7.11 1.95 -5.40
N PHE A 116 -7.74 2.44 -6.47
CA PHE A 116 -7.72 3.83 -6.91
C PHE A 116 -9.16 4.26 -7.14
N GLN A 117 -9.48 5.54 -6.92
CA GLN A 117 -10.80 6.10 -7.20
C GLN A 117 -11.21 5.88 -8.66
N SER A 118 -10.24 5.83 -9.57
CA SER A 118 -10.42 5.63 -11.01
C SER A 118 -10.73 4.20 -11.45
N VAL A 119 -10.83 3.23 -10.52
CA VAL A 119 -11.16 1.84 -10.89
C VAL A 119 -12.49 1.78 -11.63
N ASP A 120 -12.49 1.12 -12.79
CA ASP A 120 -13.67 0.90 -13.63
C ASP A 120 -14.50 -0.29 -13.14
N ALA A 121 -15.36 -0.03 -12.16
CA ALA A 121 -16.31 -1.00 -11.64
C ALA A 121 -17.64 -0.30 -11.29
N GLU A 122 -18.77 -0.95 -11.60
CA GLU A 122 -20.11 -0.40 -11.32
C GLU A 122 -20.31 -0.07 -9.83
N VAL A 123 -19.88 -0.98 -8.94
CA VAL A 123 -19.92 -0.76 -7.48
C VAL A 123 -19.05 0.42 -7.03
N ASN A 124 -17.95 0.70 -7.73
CA ASN A 124 -17.13 1.88 -7.46
C ASN A 124 -17.85 3.15 -7.88
N ALA A 125 -18.42 3.17 -9.08
CA ALA A 125 -19.17 4.33 -9.58
C ALA A 125 -20.33 4.70 -8.63
N GLU A 126 -21.09 3.71 -8.16
CA GLU A 126 -22.15 3.90 -7.16
C GLU A 126 -21.61 4.44 -5.82
N PHE A 127 -20.46 3.93 -5.38
CA PHE A 127 -19.80 4.42 -4.16
C PHE A 127 -19.34 5.89 -4.31
N ILE A 128 -18.73 6.26 -5.43
CA ILE A 128 -18.28 7.62 -5.70
C ILE A 128 -19.45 8.61 -5.76
N GLU A 129 -20.57 8.22 -6.37
CA GLU A 129 -21.79 9.05 -6.35
C GLU A 129 -22.30 9.29 -4.92
N GLN A 130 -22.35 8.23 -4.11
CA GLN A 130 -22.74 8.35 -2.70
C GLN A 130 -21.75 9.19 -1.89
N TRP A 131 -20.46 9.06 -2.16
CA TRP A 131 -19.40 9.82 -1.50
C TRP A 131 -19.49 11.31 -1.82
N HIS A 132 -19.68 11.68 -3.09
CA HIS A 132 -19.90 13.06 -3.49
C HIS A 132 -21.18 13.65 -2.89
N ALA A 133 -22.27 12.86 -2.84
CA ALA A 133 -23.51 13.29 -2.20
C ALA A 133 -23.34 13.51 -0.69
N PHE A 134 -22.66 12.59 0.01
CA PHE A 134 -22.39 12.68 1.45
C PHE A 134 -21.53 13.88 1.80
N THR A 135 -20.49 14.14 1.02
CA THR A 135 -19.56 15.27 1.25
C THR A 135 -20.06 16.59 0.69
N ASN A 136 -21.11 16.56 -0.12
CA ASN A 136 -21.63 17.71 -0.86
C ASN A 136 -20.53 18.42 -1.68
N ASN A 137 -19.67 17.61 -2.33
CA ASN A 137 -18.54 18.08 -3.13
C ASN A 137 -18.20 17.05 -4.22
N ASP A 138 -18.43 17.42 -5.48
CA ASP A 138 -18.17 16.60 -6.67
C ASP A 138 -16.68 16.46 -7.02
N LYS A 139 -15.81 17.22 -6.36
CA LYS A 139 -14.35 17.13 -6.48
C LYS A 139 -13.71 16.40 -5.32
N ARG A 140 -14.49 15.90 -4.36
CA ARG A 140 -13.94 15.23 -3.19
C ARG A 140 -13.46 13.85 -3.60
N VAL A 141 -12.15 13.64 -3.48
CA VAL A 141 -11.57 12.34 -3.76
C VAL A 141 -11.76 11.34 -2.61
N THR A 142 -11.52 10.07 -2.90
CA THR A 142 -11.34 8.96 -1.96
C THR A 142 -10.00 8.29 -2.28
N ASN A 143 -9.51 7.41 -1.40
CA ASN A 143 -8.26 6.68 -1.61
C ASN A 143 -8.32 5.26 -1.01
N ASP A 144 -7.24 4.49 -1.19
CA ASP A 144 -7.15 3.09 -0.74
C ASP A 144 -7.43 2.89 0.78
N PRO A 145 -6.87 3.69 1.71
CA PRO A 145 -7.22 3.55 3.13
C PRO A 145 -8.71 3.77 3.45
N MET A 146 -9.37 4.70 2.75
CA MET A 146 -10.80 4.95 2.93
C MET A 146 -11.64 3.78 2.40
N GLU A 147 -11.27 3.23 1.24
CA GLU A 147 -11.87 2.03 0.69
C GLU A 147 -11.67 0.82 1.62
N ALA A 148 -10.48 0.64 2.17
CA ALA A 148 -10.17 -0.50 3.03
C ALA A 148 -11.01 -0.45 4.32
N ALA A 149 -11.25 0.76 4.85
CA ALA A 149 -12.16 0.97 5.97
C ALA A 149 -13.62 0.64 5.59
N TYR A 150 -14.07 1.02 4.40
CA TYR A 150 -15.41 0.69 3.89
C TYR A 150 -15.62 -0.82 3.79
N ILE A 151 -14.68 -1.54 3.16
CA ILE A 151 -14.73 -3.00 3.04
C ILE A 151 -14.69 -3.67 4.42
N GLY A 152 -13.73 -3.28 5.26
CA GLY A 152 -13.55 -3.86 6.59
C GLY A 152 -14.78 -3.69 7.47
N PHE A 153 -15.42 -2.51 7.42
CA PHE A 153 -16.65 -2.26 8.18
C PHE A 153 -17.83 -3.10 7.66
N ASN A 154 -17.99 -3.22 6.33
CA ASN A 154 -19.03 -4.08 5.76
C ASN A 154 -18.83 -5.56 6.12
N ALA A 155 -17.59 -6.05 6.12
CA ALA A 155 -17.27 -7.40 6.56
C ALA A 155 -17.60 -7.60 8.05
N TRP A 156 -17.27 -6.62 8.90
CA TRP A 156 -17.63 -6.64 10.31
C TRP A 156 -19.16 -6.67 10.53
N VAL A 157 -19.92 -5.83 9.81
CA VAL A 157 -21.39 -5.84 9.88
C VAL A 157 -21.95 -7.21 9.53
N LYS A 158 -21.47 -7.84 8.44
CA LYS A 158 -21.88 -9.19 8.05
C LYS A 158 -21.56 -10.24 9.11
N ALA A 159 -20.40 -10.14 9.75
CA ALA A 159 -20.02 -11.04 10.84
C ALA A 159 -20.89 -10.85 12.09
N VAL A 160 -21.23 -9.60 12.46
CA VAL A 160 -22.17 -9.27 13.54
C VAL A 160 -23.56 -9.82 13.27
N GLU A 161 -24.07 -9.66 12.05
CA GLU A 161 -25.36 -10.23 11.62
C GLU A 161 -25.36 -11.76 11.74
N ALA A 162 -24.27 -12.42 11.33
CA ALA A 162 -24.11 -13.87 11.43
C ALA A 162 -23.99 -14.36 12.87
N ALA A 163 -23.25 -13.64 13.72
CA ALA A 163 -23.09 -13.95 15.14
C ALA A 163 -24.35 -13.65 15.98
N GLY A 164 -25.22 -12.74 15.50
CA GLY A 164 -26.39 -12.25 16.24
C GLY A 164 -26.03 -11.38 17.45
N THR A 165 -24.78 -10.89 17.54
CA THR A 165 -24.25 -10.12 18.66
C THR A 165 -23.06 -9.28 18.20
N THR A 166 -22.73 -8.23 18.96
CA THR A 166 -21.51 -7.43 18.79
C THR A 166 -20.38 -7.86 19.75
N ASP A 167 -20.54 -9.00 20.41
CA ASP A 167 -19.50 -9.60 21.25
C ASP A 167 -18.28 -10.00 20.40
N THR A 168 -17.09 -9.55 20.82
CA THR A 168 -15.86 -9.65 20.01
C THR A 168 -15.52 -11.09 19.64
N ASP A 169 -15.57 -12.02 20.60
CA ASP A 169 -15.15 -13.41 20.36
C ASP A 169 -16.14 -14.11 19.43
N ALA A 170 -17.45 -13.88 19.62
CA ALA A 170 -18.47 -14.41 18.73
C ALA A 170 -18.36 -13.86 17.30
N VAL A 171 -18.01 -12.58 17.15
CA VAL A 171 -17.78 -11.96 15.83
C VAL A 171 -16.51 -12.53 15.18
N LEU A 172 -15.42 -12.69 15.93
CA LEU A 172 -14.18 -13.30 15.42
C LEU A 172 -14.39 -14.74 14.95
N ASP A 173 -15.14 -15.55 15.70
CA ASP A 173 -15.49 -16.91 15.29
C ASP A 173 -16.37 -16.93 14.01
N SER A 174 -17.03 -15.81 13.67
CA SER A 174 -17.95 -15.68 12.52
C SER A 174 -17.37 -14.94 11.32
N ILE A 175 -16.24 -14.24 11.45
CA ILE A 175 -15.74 -13.32 10.42
C ILE A 175 -14.92 -14.02 9.33
N ILE A 176 -14.23 -15.12 9.64
CA ILE A 176 -13.41 -15.85 8.66
C ILE A 176 -14.31 -16.42 7.56
N GLY A 177 -14.01 -16.08 6.31
CA GLY A 177 -14.79 -16.45 5.13
C GLY A 177 -15.92 -15.48 4.78
N VAL A 178 -16.15 -14.43 5.58
CA VAL A 178 -17.08 -13.35 5.20
C VAL A 178 -16.57 -12.68 3.93
N ALA A 179 -17.45 -12.58 2.93
CA ALA A 179 -17.18 -11.92 1.67
C ALA A 179 -18.14 -10.73 1.46
N VAL A 180 -17.59 -9.60 1.05
CA VAL A 180 -18.34 -8.37 0.73
C VAL A 180 -17.91 -7.83 -0.64
N PRO A 181 -18.76 -7.06 -1.34
CA PRO A 181 -18.37 -6.41 -2.59
C PRO A 181 -17.08 -5.60 -2.40
N ASN A 182 -16.14 -5.77 -3.32
CA ASN A 182 -14.91 -4.99 -3.37
C ASN A 182 -15.12 -3.79 -4.30
N LEU A 183 -14.68 -2.60 -3.90
CA LEU A 183 -14.82 -1.41 -4.75
C LEU A 183 -13.91 -1.51 -5.99
N SER A 184 -12.85 -2.32 -5.95
CA SER A 184 -12.08 -2.66 -7.15
C SER A 184 -12.76 -3.70 -8.06
N GLY A 185 -14.02 -4.06 -7.79
CA GLY A 185 -14.77 -5.11 -8.49
C GLY A 185 -14.65 -6.49 -7.83
N GLY A 186 -15.68 -7.32 -8.01
CA GLY A 186 -15.75 -8.65 -7.40
C GLY A 186 -16.00 -8.61 -5.88
N TYR A 187 -15.35 -9.51 -5.15
CA TYR A 187 -15.54 -9.66 -3.71
C TYR A 187 -14.21 -9.67 -2.95
N SER A 188 -14.23 -9.07 -1.76
CA SER A 188 -13.17 -9.12 -0.78
C SER A 188 -13.57 -10.09 0.34
N THR A 189 -12.74 -11.09 0.61
CA THR A 189 -13.02 -12.15 1.60
C THR A 189 -12.04 -12.05 2.76
N VAL A 190 -12.55 -12.12 3.99
CA VAL A 190 -11.72 -12.23 5.19
C VAL A 190 -11.12 -13.63 5.27
N MET A 191 -9.81 -13.72 5.24
CA MET A 191 -9.05 -14.96 5.19
C MET A 191 -8.67 -15.43 6.60
N PRO A 192 -8.25 -16.70 6.79
CA PRO A 192 -7.89 -17.24 8.10
C PRO A 192 -6.77 -16.49 8.84
N ASN A 193 -5.92 -15.76 8.13
CA ASN A 193 -4.89 -14.88 8.70
C ASN A 193 -5.43 -13.49 9.12
N HIS A 194 -6.76 -13.30 9.09
CA HIS A 194 -7.47 -12.03 9.31
C HIS A 194 -7.12 -10.90 8.33
N HIS A 195 -6.48 -11.21 7.21
CA HIS A 195 -6.35 -10.28 6.09
C HIS A 195 -7.52 -10.44 5.13
N ILE A 196 -7.72 -9.46 4.26
CA ILE A 196 -8.73 -9.53 3.21
C ILE A 196 -8.08 -9.78 1.84
N THR A 197 -8.82 -10.39 0.93
CA THR A 197 -8.39 -10.48 -0.47
C THR A 197 -8.60 -9.14 -1.18
N LYS A 198 -7.56 -8.62 -1.83
CA LYS A 198 -7.65 -7.43 -2.71
C LYS A 198 -6.73 -7.59 -3.93
N PRO A 199 -7.02 -6.96 -5.08
CA PRO A 199 -6.04 -6.86 -6.16
C PRO A 199 -4.88 -5.96 -5.75
N VAL A 200 -3.76 -6.04 -6.46
CA VAL A 200 -2.68 -5.04 -6.42
C VAL A 200 -2.72 -4.27 -7.73
N LEU A 201 -2.76 -2.94 -7.63
CA LEU A 201 -2.85 -2.00 -8.73
C LEU A 201 -1.57 -1.17 -8.79
N ILE A 202 -1.06 -0.97 -10.00
CA ILE A 202 -0.06 0.05 -10.31
C ILE A 202 -0.77 1.15 -11.09
N GLY A 203 -0.79 2.35 -10.51
CA GLY A 203 -1.41 3.54 -11.09
C GLY A 203 -0.36 4.55 -11.53
N GLU A 204 -0.54 5.13 -12.70
CA GLU A 204 0.25 6.25 -13.22
C GLU A 204 -0.44 7.57 -12.93
N ILE A 205 0.25 8.50 -12.27
CA ILE A 205 -0.28 9.83 -11.93
C ILE A 205 -0.65 10.59 -13.20
N GLN A 206 -1.87 11.11 -13.22
CA GLN A 206 -2.41 11.96 -14.27
C GLN A 206 -2.41 13.44 -13.87
N ALA A 207 -2.56 14.32 -14.87
CA ALA A 207 -2.49 15.76 -14.68
C ALA A 207 -3.65 16.34 -13.84
N ASP A 208 -4.71 15.57 -13.62
CA ASP A 208 -5.84 15.93 -12.75
C ASP A 208 -5.69 15.38 -11.30
N GLY A 209 -4.58 14.70 -11.01
CA GLY A 209 -4.32 14.07 -9.72
C GLY A 209 -5.04 12.74 -9.49
N GLN A 210 -5.67 12.17 -10.52
CA GLN A 210 -6.12 10.79 -10.53
C GLN A 210 -5.01 9.85 -11.03
N PHE A 211 -5.29 8.56 -10.99
CA PHE A 211 -4.39 7.52 -11.47
C PHE A 211 -4.97 6.81 -12.69
N GLU A 212 -4.17 6.60 -13.73
CA GLU A 212 -4.46 5.63 -14.78
C GLU A 212 -3.92 4.27 -14.35
N ILE A 213 -4.76 3.25 -14.30
CA ILE A 213 -4.33 1.91 -13.90
C ILE A 213 -3.58 1.26 -15.06
N VAL A 214 -2.27 1.06 -14.91
CA VAL A 214 -1.40 0.48 -15.95
C VAL A 214 -1.13 -1.02 -15.74
N GLN A 215 -1.35 -1.52 -14.51
CA GLN A 215 -1.26 -2.93 -14.19
C GLN A 215 -2.19 -3.29 -13.04
N GLU A 216 -2.83 -4.45 -13.13
CA GLU A 216 -3.68 -5.01 -12.10
C GLU A 216 -3.43 -6.53 -11.98
N THR A 217 -3.46 -7.04 -10.75
CA THR A 217 -3.52 -8.48 -10.48
C THR A 217 -4.97 -8.91 -10.24
N PRO A 218 -5.32 -10.20 -10.42
CA PRO A 218 -6.49 -10.75 -9.74
C PRO A 218 -6.40 -10.51 -8.23
N ALA A 219 -7.53 -10.65 -7.52
CA ALA A 219 -7.53 -10.58 -6.07
C ALA A 219 -6.55 -11.62 -5.49
N VAL A 220 -5.64 -11.16 -4.63
CA VAL A 220 -4.65 -11.99 -3.94
C VAL A 220 -4.99 -12.08 -2.46
N VAL A 221 -4.57 -13.16 -1.82
CA VAL A 221 -4.61 -13.28 -0.35
C VAL A 221 -3.51 -12.39 0.21
N GLY A 222 -3.86 -11.53 1.18
CA GLY A 222 -2.86 -10.75 1.91
C GLY A 222 -1.90 -11.67 2.64
N ASP A 223 -0.60 -11.41 2.51
CA ASP A 223 0.48 -12.16 3.15
C ASP A 223 1.11 -11.31 4.25
N GLU A 224 0.99 -11.79 5.49
CA GLU A 224 1.42 -11.07 6.68
C GLU A 224 2.91 -11.24 7.02
N TRP A 225 3.57 -12.24 6.43
CA TRP A 225 4.97 -12.55 6.71
C TRP A 225 5.82 -12.54 5.44
N SER A 226 7.02 -11.96 5.53
CA SER A 226 7.89 -11.89 4.36
C SER A 226 8.69 -13.18 4.16
N ASP A 227 8.61 -13.76 2.97
CA ASP A 227 9.48 -14.85 2.49
C ASP A 227 10.96 -14.47 2.40
N TYR A 228 11.29 -13.17 2.37
CA TYR A 228 12.63 -12.66 2.11
C TYR A 228 13.45 -12.43 3.38
N LEU A 229 12.80 -12.38 4.54
CA LEU A 229 13.49 -12.14 5.82
C LEU A 229 13.67 -13.44 6.59
N PRO A 230 14.87 -13.73 7.13
CA PRO A 230 15.13 -14.95 7.89
C PRO A 230 14.20 -15.14 9.09
N ASP A 231 13.76 -14.05 9.72
CA ASP A 231 12.94 -14.10 10.93
C ASP A 231 11.46 -14.43 10.62
N SER A 232 10.97 -14.12 9.42
CA SER A 232 9.56 -14.26 9.05
C SER A 232 9.28 -15.32 7.97
N LYS A 233 10.26 -15.73 7.17
CA LYS A 233 10.06 -16.63 6.01
C LYS A 233 9.44 -17.99 6.34
N ASP A 234 9.52 -18.41 7.59
CA ASP A 234 8.98 -19.69 8.08
C ASP A 234 7.70 -19.47 8.91
N LEU A 235 7.10 -18.27 8.88
CA LEU A 235 5.92 -17.92 9.66
C LEU A 235 4.67 -17.91 8.79
N ILE A 236 3.56 -18.35 9.37
CA ILE A 236 2.21 -18.21 8.84
C ILE A 236 1.26 -17.74 9.95
N SER A 237 0.12 -17.19 9.55
CA SER A 237 -1.00 -16.83 10.42
C SER A 237 -2.23 -17.66 10.05
N ASP A 238 -2.82 -18.32 11.05
CA ASP A 238 -4.13 -18.97 10.91
C ASP A 238 -4.86 -18.91 12.25
N TRP A 239 -5.95 -18.15 12.28
CA TRP A 239 -6.78 -17.96 13.46
C TRP A 239 -7.87 -19.02 13.61
N ARG A 240 -7.95 -20.00 12.71
CA ARG A 240 -8.88 -21.13 12.86
C ARG A 240 -8.38 -22.10 13.91
N LYS A 241 -9.31 -22.61 14.72
CA LYS A 241 -9.06 -23.70 15.66
C LYS A 241 -8.75 -25.00 14.88
N PRO A 242 -7.76 -25.81 15.31
CA PRO A 242 -7.02 -25.70 16.57
C PRO A 242 -5.71 -24.89 16.50
N MET A 243 -5.36 -24.25 15.37
CA MET A 243 -4.07 -23.54 15.24
C MET A 243 -4.06 -22.22 16.02
N GLU A 244 -5.06 -21.36 15.78
CA GLU A 244 -5.32 -20.10 16.51
C GLU A 244 -4.03 -19.30 16.82
N CYS A 245 -3.24 -19.00 15.78
CA CYS A 245 -1.92 -18.39 15.94
C CYS A 245 -1.59 -17.46 14.78
N GLY A 246 -1.21 -16.21 15.10
CA GLY A 246 -0.77 -15.23 14.10
C GLY A 246 0.67 -15.39 13.61
N ASN A 247 1.51 -16.16 14.31
CA ASN A 247 2.95 -16.30 14.03
C ASN A 247 3.43 -17.75 14.19
N PHE A 248 2.69 -18.68 13.59
CA PHE A 248 3.02 -20.10 13.64
C PHE A 248 4.26 -20.36 12.81
N ASN A 249 5.33 -20.90 13.43
CA ASN A 249 6.55 -21.24 12.71
C ASN A 249 6.44 -22.66 12.14
N VAL A 250 6.36 -22.77 10.81
CA VAL A 250 6.17 -24.05 10.12
C VAL A 250 7.37 -24.99 10.25
N ALA A 251 8.58 -24.45 10.40
CA ALA A 251 9.79 -25.24 10.59
C ALA A 251 9.88 -25.84 12.01
N ALA A 252 9.44 -25.09 13.03
CA ALA A 252 9.46 -25.51 14.43
C ALA A 252 8.16 -26.21 14.88
N GLY A 253 7.09 -26.11 14.10
CA GLY A 253 5.79 -26.69 14.39
C GLY A 253 5.11 -26.10 15.64
N LYS A 254 5.36 -24.83 15.96
CA LYS A 254 4.82 -24.18 17.15
C LYS A 254 4.51 -22.69 16.95
N CYS A 255 3.56 -22.19 17.72
CA CYS A 255 3.26 -20.76 17.82
C CYS A 255 4.38 -20.01 18.55
N GLY A 256 4.66 -18.76 18.16
CA GLY A 256 5.67 -17.91 18.82
C GLY A 256 6.93 -17.63 18.00
N GLY A 257 6.84 -17.59 16.66
CA GLY A 257 7.89 -17.01 15.83
C GLY A 257 8.17 -15.54 16.17
N LYS A 258 9.41 -15.08 15.98
CA LYS A 258 9.71 -13.63 16.08
C LYS A 258 9.31 -12.96 14.77
N GLY A 259 8.30 -12.10 14.82
CA GLY A 259 7.97 -11.21 13.69
C GLY A 259 9.08 -10.18 13.45
N SER A 260 9.22 -9.75 12.19
CA SER A 260 10.29 -8.84 11.71
C SER A 260 10.10 -7.39 12.09
#